data_AF-A0A3B0W1T8-F1
#
_entry.id   AF-A0A3B0W1T8-F1
#
_cell.length_a   1.000
_cell.length_b   1.000
_cell.length_c   1.000
_cell.angle_alpha   90.00
_cell.angle_beta   90.00
_cell.angle_gamma   90.00
#
_symmetry.space_group_name_H-M   'P 1'
#
loop_
_entity.id
_entity.type
_entity.pdbx_description
1 polymer ?
#
loop_
_entity_poly.entity_id
_entity_poly.type
_entity_poly.pdbx_seq_one_letter_code
_entity_poly.pdbx_strand_id
1 'polypeptide(L)'
;MSDVIIYITEDGVTKIDLRLENGTVWLSQLQIADLFQTTKQNISKHIQAIYDDSELEEQATVNHELTVQKEGKREVSRNIARYNLDVILAVGYRVRSVRGVQFRRYASTVLKEYLEKGFALNDARLKNLGGGNYWKELLERIRDIRSSEKVMYRQVLDLYATASDYDPNSKTSHHFFKIIQNKLHYAAHGHTASEVIYLRVDSDKPFAGLSNFKGNQPIQAEAMIAKNYLSGKELRVLNNLVAAYFDLAEINAIEEREMLMTDYVHELDNILSSTKRKLLDNAGTISANAAKEKAKKEYKQYKAKTLDKVEKDYLKILATLEKQAKRESRKK
;
A
#
# COMPACT_ATOMS: atom_id res chain seq x y z
N MET A 1 -8.06 -17.38 18.66
CA MET A 1 -9.44 -17.10 19.08
C MET A 1 -10.20 -16.70 17.83
N SER A 2 -11.25 -17.42 17.49
CA SER A 2 -12.10 -17.12 16.34
C SER A 2 -13.12 -16.06 16.75
N ASP A 3 -13.03 -14.87 16.17
CA ASP A 3 -13.99 -13.80 16.40
C ASP A 3 -15.25 -14.09 15.57
N VAL A 4 -16.41 -14.13 16.23
CA VAL A 4 -17.70 -14.28 15.55
C VAL A 4 -18.28 -12.88 15.35
N ILE A 5 -18.36 -12.43 14.10
CA ILE A 5 -19.08 -11.20 13.75
C ILE A 5 -20.48 -11.58 13.31
N ILE A 6 -21.50 -11.02 13.96
CA ILE A 6 -22.88 -11.16 13.51
C ILE A 6 -23.13 -10.10 12.44
N TYR A 7 -23.25 -10.54 11.19
CA TYR A 7 -23.76 -9.67 10.13
C TYR A 7 -25.28 -9.68 10.16
N ILE A 8 -25.86 -8.48 10.28
CA ILE A 8 -27.29 -8.25 10.23
C ILE A 8 -27.57 -7.60 8.87
N THR A 9 -28.44 -8.23 8.08
CA THR A 9 -28.91 -7.65 6.81
C THR A 9 -29.67 -6.34 7.05
N GLU A 10 -29.74 -5.44 6.07
CA GLU A 10 -30.38 -4.11 6.23
C GLU A 10 -31.85 -4.14 6.71
N ASP A 11 -32.55 -5.26 6.50
CA ASP A 11 -33.92 -5.50 6.96
C ASP A 11 -34.01 -6.15 8.35
N GLY A 12 -32.88 -6.45 9.00
CA GLY A 12 -32.83 -7.06 10.33
C GLY A 12 -33.15 -8.56 10.38
N VAL A 13 -33.50 -9.18 9.25
CA VAL A 13 -34.10 -10.53 9.21
C VAL A 13 -33.06 -11.64 9.28
N THR A 14 -31.90 -11.47 8.64
CA THR A 14 -30.88 -12.52 8.56
C THR A 14 -29.70 -12.19 9.45
N LYS A 15 -29.44 -13.06 10.43
CA LYS A 15 -28.23 -13.03 11.27
C LYS A 15 -27.28 -14.10 10.77
N ILE A 16 -26.09 -13.69 10.34
CA ILE A 16 -25.07 -14.62 9.85
C ILE A 16 -23.87 -14.54 10.77
N ASP A 17 -23.56 -15.67 11.39
CA ASP A 17 -22.35 -15.84 12.18
C ASP A 17 -21.16 -15.95 11.25
N LEU A 18 -20.45 -14.84 11.08
CA LEU A 18 -19.20 -14.79 10.34
C LEU A 18 -18.08 -15.25 11.26
N ARG A 19 -17.52 -16.42 11.00
CA ARG A 19 -16.26 -16.85 11.62
C ARG A 19 -15.13 -16.09 10.93
N LEU A 20 -14.49 -15.18 11.65
CA LEU A 20 -13.22 -14.61 11.23
C LEU A 20 -12.09 -15.55 11.65
N GLU A 21 -11.37 -16.04 10.65
CA GLU A 21 -10.16 -16.83 10.85
C GLU A 21 -9.08 -16.32 9.90
N ASN A 22 -7.93 -15.92 10.45
CA ASN A 22 -6.82 -15.28 9.72
C ASN A 22 -7.23 -14.05 8.89
N GLY A 23 -8.22 -13.29 9.35
CA GLY A 23 -8.66 -12.04 8.71
C GLY A 23 -9.62 -12.23 7.52
N THR A 24 -10.04 -13.47 7.21
CA THR A 24 -11.06 -13.75 6.20
C THR A 24 -12.28 -14.42 6.80
N VAL A 25 -13.40 -14.34 6.08
CA VAL A 25 -14.70 -14.90 6.47
C VAL A 25 -14.86 -16.26 5.82
N TRP A 26 -15.30 -17.25 6.60
CA TRP A 26 -15.56 -18.61 6.11
C TRP A 26 -17.02 -19.01 6.31
N LEU A 27 -17.73 -19.30 5.21
CA LEU A 27 -19.12 -19.73 5.21
C LEU A 27 -19.32 -21.08 4.54
N SER A 28 -20.22 -21.90 5.08
CA SER A 28 -20.70 -23.10 4.39
C SER A 28 -21.67 -22.74 3.27
N GLN A 29 -21.90 -23.65 2.31
CA GLN A 29 -22.87 -23.43 1.22
C GLN A 29 -24.28 -23.08 1.72
N LEU A 30 -24.69 -23.62 2.88
CA LEU A 30 -25.98 -23.31 3.49
C LEU A 30 -26.01 -21.86 3.98
N GLN A 31 -24.97 -21.41 4.68
CA GLN A 31 -24.90 -20.02 5.13
C GLN A 31 -24.83 -19.02 3.97
N ILE A 32 -24.16 -19.38 2.86
CA ILE A 32 -24.13 -18.57 1.64
C ILE A 32 -25.53 -18.54 0.98
N ALA A 33 -26.23 -19.67 0.99
CA ALA A 33 -27.59 -19.76 0.48
C ALA A 33 -28.54 -18.86 1.29
N ASP A 34 -28.42 -18.85 2.62
CA ASP A 34 -29.18 -17.96 3.50
C ASP A 34 -28.83 -16.49 3.27
N LEU A 35 -27.53 -16.15 3.18
CA LEU A 35 -27.04 -14.81 2.88
C LEU A 35 -27.68 -14.21 1.63
N PHE A 36 -27.68 -14.99 0.55
CA PHE A 36 -28.21 -14.55 -0.74
C PHE A 36 -29.66 -14.95 -0.97
N GLN A 37 -30.36 -15.48 0.04
CA GLN A 37 -31.75 -15.95 -0.06
C GLN A 37 -31.99 -16.79 -1.32
N THR A 38 -31.21 -17.85 -1.47
CA THR A 38 -31.29 -18.81 -2.57
C THR A 38 -31.15 -20.24 -2.05
N THR A 39 -31.13 -21.24 -2.93
CA THR A 39 -31.00 -22.64 -2.51
C THR A 39 -29.54 -23.06 -2.45
N LYS A 40 -29.21 -23.98 -1.53
CA LYS A 40 -27.88 -24.63 -1.48
C LYS A 40 -27.46 -25.22 -2.84
N GLN A 41 -28.41 -25.81 -3.57
CA GLN A 41 -28.15 -26.37 -4.89
C GLN A 41 -27.72 -25.29 -5.89
N ASN A 42 -28.36 -24.11 -5.86
CA ASN A 42 -27.97 -22.99 -6.70
C ASN A 42 -26.56 -22.46 -6.35
N ILE A 43 -26.25 -22.37 -5.05
CA ILE A 43 -24.89 -22.03 -4.59
C ILE A 43 -23.87 -23.05 -5.10
N SER A 44 -24.17 -24.35 -4.99
CA SER A 44 -23.27 -25.41 -5.46
C SER A 44 -22.99 -25.30 -6.96
N LYS A 45 -24.02 -24.98 -7.77
CA LYS A 45 -23.85 -24.75 -9.21
C LYS A 45 -22.96 -23.54 -9.50
N HIS A 46 -23.13 -22.43 -8.78
CA HIS A 46 -22.29 -21.25 -8.97
C HIS A 46 -20.83 -21.49 -8.56
N ILE A 47 -20.60 -22.19 -7.45
CA ILE A 47 -19.24 -22.55 -7.00
C ILE A 47 -18.56 -23.45 -8.03
N GLN A 48 -19.25 -24.48 -8.52
CA GLN A 48 -18.70 -25.36 -9.56
C GLN A 48 -18.31 -24.56 -10.81
N ALA A 49 -19.19 -23.68 -11.29
CA ALA A 49 -18.90 -22.84 -12.45
C ALA A 49 -17.70 -21.89 -12.22
N ILE A 50 -17.54 -21.34 -11.01
CA ILE A 50 -16.39 -20.48 -10.66
C ILE A 50 -15.06 -21.24 -10.81
N TYR A 51 -15.03 -22.50 -10.40
CA TYR A 51 -13.83 -23.35 -10.54
C TYR A 51 -13.63 -23.85 -11.97
N ASP A 52 -14.71 -24.22 -12.66
CA ASP A 52 -14.65 -24.63 -14.08
C ASP A 52 -14.13 -23.49 -14.96
N ASP A 53 -14.55 -22.24 -14.68
CA ASP A 53 -14.08 -21.02 -15.35
C ASP A 53 -12.66 -20.61 -14.93
N SER A 54 -12.04 -21.32 -13.98
CA SER A 54 -10.72 -21.00 -13.40
C SER A 54 -10.62 -19.57 -12.84
N GLU A 55 -11.73 -19.00 -12.34
CA GLU A 55 -11.72 -17.68 -11.68
C GLU A 55 -11.04 -17.77 -10.31
N LEU A 56 -11.22 -18.89 -9.61
CA LEU A 56 -10.62 -19.17 -8.31
C LEU A 56 -10.06 -20.60 -8.28
N GLU A 57 -9.02 -20.81 -7.47
CA GLU A 57 -8.46 -22.14 -7.23
C GLU A 57 -9.09 -22.77 -5.97
N GLU A 58 -9.65 -23.98 -6.12
CA GLU A 58 -10.35 -24.67 -5.03
C GLU A 58 -9.44 -24.91 -3.81
N GLN A 59 -8.17 -25.28 -4.04
CA GLN A 59 -7.20 -25.54 -2.96
C GLN A 59 -6.91 -24.33 -2.07
N ALA A 60 -7.07 -23.12 -2.61
CA ALA A 60 -6.83 -21.87 -1.88
C ALA A 60 -8.10 -21.31 -1.21
N THR A 61 -9.29 -21.80 -1.59
CA THR A 61 -10.57 -21.17 -1.28
C THR A 61 -11.55 -22.06 -0.51
N VAL A 62 -11.25 -23.36 -0.35
CA VAL A 62 -12.07 -24.33 0.38
C VAL A 62 -11.33 -24.92 1.57
N ASN A 63 -11.98 -24.92 2.74
CA ASN A 63 -11.56 -25.64 3.93
C ASN A 63 -12.58 -26.72 4.29
N HIS A 64 -12.09 -27.93 4.55
CA HIS A 64 -12.88 -29.09 4.94
C HIS A 64 -12.83 -29.30 6.46
N GLU A 65 -13.94 -29.05 7.15
CA GLU A 65 -14.05 -29.30 8.59
C GLU A 65 -14.87 -30.57 8.86
N LEU A 66 -14.35 -31.45 9.72
CA LEU A 66 -15.11 -32.60 10.23
C LEU A 66 -16.04 -32.14 11.36
N THR A 67 -17.35 -32.22 11.12
CA THR A 67 -18.36 -31.94 12.15
C THR A 67 -19.06 -33.24 12.52
N VAL A 68 -19.05 -33.59 13.82
CA VAL A 68 -19.81 -34.72 14.35
C VAL A 68 -21.14 -34.19 14.91
N GLN A 69 -22.25 -34.68 14.38
CA GLN A 69 -23.59 -34.32 14.84
C GLN A 69 -24.32 -35.58 15.34
N LYS A 70 -25.05 -35.46 16.45
CA LYS A 70 -25.98 -36.50 16.91
C LYS A 70 -27.31 -36.35 16.19
N GLU A 71 -27.64 -37.30 15.33
CA GLU A 71 -28.96 -37.45 14.71
C GLU A 71 -29.69 -38.63 15.38
N GLY A 72 -30.61 -38.33 16.31
CA GLY A 72 -31.29 -39.33 17.12
C GLY A 72 -30.32 -40.10 18.04
N LYS A 73 -30.18 -41.42 17.85
CA LYS A 73 -29.25 -42.27 18.61
C LYS A 73 -27.88 -42.47 17.93
N ARG A 74 -27.65 -41.90 16.74
CA ARG A 74 -26.42 -42.10 15.96
C ARG A 74 -25.56 -40.86 15.95
N GLU A 75 -24.25 -41.04 16.10
CA GLU A 75 -23.25 -40.03 15.79
C GLU A 75 -22.89 -40.13 14.31
N VAL A 76 -23.08 -39.03 13.58
CA VAL A 76 -22.79 -38.93 12.15
C VAL A 76 -21.70 -37.88 11.97
N SER A 77 -20.54 -38.30 11.46
CA SER A 77 -19.46 -37.40 11.05
C SER A 77 -19.69 -36.96 9.62
N ARG A 78 -19.76 -35.64 9.37
CA ARG A 78 -19.84 -35.06 8.03
C ARG A 78 -18.67 -34.13 7.80
N ASN A 79 -18.06 -34.27 6.62
CA ASN A 79 -17.10 -33.31 6.12
C ASN A 79 -17.87 -32.11 5.53
N ILE A 80 -17.77 -30.95 6.16
CA ILE A 80 -18.43 -29.71 5.73
C ILE A 80 -17.40 -28.82 5.05
N ALA A 81 -17.62 -28.56 3.76
CA ALA A 81 -16.85 -27.57 3.02
C ALA A 81 -17.26 -26.14 3.43
N ARG A 82 -16.29 -25.33 3.82
CA ARG A 82 -16.40 -23.89 4.02
C ARG A 82 -15.61 -23.16 2.94
N TYR A 83 -16.17 -22.04 2.51
CA TYR A 83 -15.65 -21.21 1.42
C TYR A 83 -15.26 -19.85 1.96
N ASN A 84 -14.14 -19.33 1.49
CA ASN A 84 -13.59 -18.05 1.92
C ASN A 84 -14.36 -16.85 1.31
N LEU A 85 -13.93 -15.64 1.67
CA LEU A 85 -14.55 -14.40 1.19
C LEU A 85 -14.57 -14.29 -0.35
N ASP A 86 -13.53 -14.74 -1.05
CA ASP A 86 -13.45 -14.60 -2.52
C ASP A 86 -14.58 -15.37 -3.21
N VAL A 87 -14.83 -16.61 -2.78
CA VAL A 87 -15.95 -17.41 -3.31
C VAL A 87 -17.29 -16.78 -2.95
N ILE A 88 -17.45 -16.26 -1.72
CA ILE A 88 -18.68 -15.60 -1.29
C ILE A 88 -18.99 -14.38 -2.19
N LEU A 89 -17.97 -13.55 -2.48
CA LEU A 89 -18.11 -12.40 -3.38
C LEU A 89 -18.44 -12.84 -4.81
N ALA A 90 -17.70 -13.80 -5.36
CA ALA A 90 -17.89 -14.31 -6.72
C ALA A 90 -19.30 -14.91 -6.93
N VAL A 91 -19.81 -15.61 -5.92
CA VAL A 91 -21.20 -16.11 -5.89
C VAL A 91 -22.20 -14.94 -5.84
N GLY A 92 -21.97 -13.93 -5.00
CA GLY A 92 -22.85 -12.76 -4.88
C GLY A 92 -23.06 -12.01 -6.20
N TYR A 93 -22.05 -11.97 -7.07
CA TYR A 93 -22.19 -11.42 -8.42
C TYR A 93 -23.06 -12.27 -9.36
N ARG A 94 -23.12 -13.59 -9.16
CA ARG A 94 -23.83 -14.54 -10.04
C ARG A 94 -25.26 -14.85 -9.58
N VAL A 95 -25.55 -14.75 -8.29
CA VAL A 95 -26.87 -15.12 -7.75
C VAL A 95 -27.94 -14.13 -8.24
N ARG A 96 -29.03 -14.70 -8.78
CA ARG A 96 -30.24 -13.97 -9.18
C ARG A 96 -31.27 -14.00 -8.04
N SER A 97 -31.06 -13.15 -7.03
CA SER A 97 -31.99 -12.92 -5.92
C SER A 97 -32.06 -11.44 -5.56
N VAL A 98 -33.05 -11.05 -4.75
CA VAL A 98 -33.15 -9.67 -4.23
C VAL A 98 -31.87 -9.29 -3.48
N ARG A 99 -31.34 -10.21 -2.65
CA ARG A 99 -30.06 -10.04 -1.96
C ARG A 99 -28.87 -9.91 -2.90
N GLY A 100 -28.81 -10.73 -3.96
CA GLY A 100 -27.77 -10.62 -4.98
C GLY A 100 -27.81 -9.26 -5.69
N VAL A 101 -29.01 -8.72 -5.96
CA VAL A 101 -29.17 -7.36 -6.51
C VAL A 101 -28.70 -6.29 -5.53
N GLN A 102 -29.08 -6.37 -4.24
CA GLN A 102 -28.63 -5.45 -3.21
C GLN A 102 -27.10 -5.48 -3.06
N PHE A 103 -26.51 -6.67 -2.98
CA PHE A 103 -25.07 -6.88 -2.92
C PHE A 103 -24.35 -6.25 -4.11
N ARG A 104 -24.82 -6.48 -5.34
CA ARG A 104 -24.21 -5.88 -6.53
C ARG A 104 -24.31 -4.35 -6.53
N ARG A 105 -25.46 -3.78 -6.12
CA ARG A 105 -25.61 -2.32 -5.97
C ARG A 105 -24.60 -1.76 -4.97
N TYR A 106 -24.49 -2.40 -3.80
CA TYR A 106 -23.51 -2.02 -2.78
C TYR A 106 -22.07 -2.08 -3.31
N ALA A 107 -21.68 -3.22 -3.89
CA ALA A 107 -20.33 -3.42 -4.41
C ALA A 107 -20.00 -2.44 -5.56
N SER A 108 -20.97 -2.15 -6.44
CA SER A 108 -20.82 -1.14 -7.49
C SER A 108 -20.63 0.27 -6.92
N THR A 109 -21.31 0.64 -5.82
CA THR A 109 -21.10 1.93 -5.16
C THR A 109 -19.67 2.05 -4.62
N VAL A 110 -19.18 1.02 -3.94
CA VAL A 110 -17.80 0.99 -3.40
C VAL A 110 -16.76 1.06 -4.53
N LEU A 111 -16.95 0.29 -5.60
CA LEU A 111 -16.06 0.29 -6.75
C LEU A 111 -16.10 1.64 -7.49
N LYS A 112 -17.28 2.22 -7.68
CA LYS A 112 -17.44 3.53 -8.30
C LYS A 112 -16.73 4.61 -7.48
N GLU A 113 -16.94 4.63 -6.18
CA GLU A 113 -16.26 5.56 -5.28
C GLU A 113 -14.74 5.43 -5.38
N TYR A 114 -14.21 4.21 -5.37
CA TYR A 114 -12.79 3.95 -5.54
C TYR A 114 -12.26 4.44 -6.90
N LEU A 115 -12.99 4.21 -7.99
CA LEU A 115 -12.60 4.65 -9.33
C LEU A 115 -12.63 6.18 -9.48
N GLU A 116 -13.57 6.86 -8.84
CA GLU A 116 -13.72 8.33 -8.90
C GLU A 116 -12.76 9.06 -7.96
N LYS A 117 -12.64 8.60 -6.71
CA LYS A 117 -11.89 9.29 -5.64
C LYS A 117 -10.49 8.72 -5.42
N GLY A 118 -10.23 7.49 -5.86
CA GLY A 118 -9.00 6.74 -5.57
C GLY A 118 -8.99 6.03 -4.22
N PHE A 119 -10.08 6.09 -3.44
CA PHE A 119 -10.23 5.39 -2.16
C PHE A 119 -11.71 5.07 -1.86
N ALA A 120 -11.96 4.06 -1.05
CA ALA A 120 -13.26 3.78 -0.44
C ALA A 120 -13.04 3.39 1.03
N LEU A 121 -13.78 4.02 1.95
CA LEU A 121 -13.61 3.84 3.39
C LEU A 121 -14.95 3.52 4.05
N ASN A 122 -14.90 2.72 5.11
CA ASN A 122 -16.05 2.50 5.99
C ASN A 122 -15.86 3.31 7.27
N ASP A 123 -16.23 4.59 7.24
CA ASP A 123 -16.03 5.54 8.34
C ASP A 123 -16.68 5.08 9.65
N ALA A 124 -17.90 4.53 9.58
CA ALA A 124 -18.61 4.04 10.77
C ALA A 124 -17.83 2.90 11.45
N ARG A 125 -17.30 1.95 10.67
CA ARG A 125 -16.47 0.86 11.20
C ARG A 125 -15.16 1.39 11.79
N LEU A 126 -14.50 2.33 11.11
CA LEU A 126 -13.25 2.92 11.58
C LEU A 126 -13.44 3.71 12.88
N LYS A 127 -14.53 4.49 12.99
CA LYS A 127 -14.88 5.26 14.20
C LYS A 127 -15.27 4.35 15.37
N ASN A 128 -16.08 3.31 15.16
CA ASN A 128 -16.65 2.51 16.24
C ASN A 128 -15.72 1.41 16.78
N LEU A 129 -14.88 0.82 15.94
CA LEU A 129 -13.97 -0.27 16.33
C LEU A 129 -12.51 0.19 16.47
N GLY A 130 -12.26 1.51 16.36
CA GLY A 130 -10.92 2.11 16.35
C GLY A 130 -10.03 1.62 15.20
N GLY A 131 -10.62 0.93 14.21
CA GLY A 131 -9.98 0.30 13.04
C GLY A 131 -8.79 -0.64 13.31
N GLY A 132 -8.48 -0.96 14.56
CA GLY A 132 -7.40 -1.88 14.95
C GLY A 132 -6.06 -1.59 14.29
N ASN A 133 -5.35 -2.64 13.85
CA ASN A 133 -4.10 -2.51 13.11
C ASN A 133 -4.28 -1.86 11.73
N TYR A 134 -5.44 -2.05 11.09
CA TYR A 134 -5.73 -1.47 9.78
C TYR A 134 -5.86 0.05 9.79
N TRP A 135 -6.29 0.65 10.91
CA TRP A 135 -6.27 2.11 11.07
C TRP A 135 -4.86 2.68 11.05
N LYS A 136 -3.93 2.04 11.78
CA LYS A 136 -2.51 2.44 11.78
C LYS A 136 -1.92 2.31 10.38
N GLU A 137 -2.22 1.22 9.69
CA GLU A 137 -1.79 1.01 8.30
C GLU A 137 -2.34 2.09 7.37
N LEU A 138 -3.63 2.44 7.48
CA LEU A 138 -4.25 3.51 6.69
C LEU A 138 -3.56 4.86 6.95
N LEU A 139 -3.31 5.21 8.21
CA LEU A 139 -2.60 6.46 8.55
C LEU A 139 -1.17 6.48 8.00
N GLU A 140 -0.45 5.36 8.06
CA GLU A 140 0.90 5.26 7.49
C GLU A 140 0.88 5.39 5.96
N ARG A 141 -0.11 4.77 5.27
CA ARG A 141 -0.31 4.94 3.82
C ARG A 141 -0.64 6.39 3.45
N ILE A 142 -1.54 7.05 4.19
CA ILE A 142 -1.89 8.47 3.95
C ILE A 142 -0.65 9.36 4.14
N ARG A 143 0.13 9.14 5.20
CA ARG A 143 1.38 9.89 5.44
C ARG A 143 2.40 9.66 4.35
N ASP A 144 2.56 8.43 3.86
CA ASP A 144 3.46 8.13 2.74
C ASP A 144 3.00 8.84 1.46
N ILE A 145 1.70 8.82 1.14
CA ILE A 145 1.13 9.55 0.01
C ILE A 145 1.39 11.06 0.13
N ARG A 146 1.12 11.68 1.29
CA ARG A 146 1.39 13.10 1.58
C ARG A 146 2.87 13.45 1.45
N SER A 147 3.75 12.60 1.97
CA SER A 147 5.21 12.77 1.92
C SER A 147 5.82 12.51 0.55
N SER A 148 5.05 11.96 -0.40
CA SER A 148 5.56 11.72 -1.73
C SER A 148 5.97 13.05 -2.34
N GLU A 149 7.21 13.16 -2.82
CA GLU A 149 7.78 14.45 -3.26
C GLU A 149 6.80 15.22 -4.17
N LYS A 150 6.15 14.55 -5.14
CA LYS A 150 5.16 15.18 -6.03
C LYS A 150 3.90 15.73 -5.32
N VAL A 151 3.36 15.01 -4.34
CA VAL A 151 2.18 15.47 -3.57
C VAL A 151 2.59 16.53 -2.56
N MET A 152 3.71 16.33 -1.87
CA MET A 152 4.32 17.34 -1.03
C MET A 152 4.53 18.63 -1.83
N TYR A 153 5.13 18.57 -3.02
CA TYR A 153 5.29 19.75 -3.90
C TYR A 153 3.97 20.45 -4.18
N ARG A 154 2.88 19.73 -4.44
CA ARG A 154 1.57 20.32 -4.71
C ARG A 154 0.92 20.91 -3.45
N GLN A 155 0.98 20.23 -2.32
CA GLN A 155 0.44 20.72 -1.04
C GLN A 155 1.21 21.93 -0.53
N VAL A 156 2.55 21.91 -0.68
CA VAL A 156 3.41 23.07 -0.46
C VAL A 156 2.92 24.19 -1.37
N LEU A 157 2.80 24.00 -2.69
CA LEU A 157 2.30 25.04 -3.59
C LEU A 157 0.92 25.61 -3.19
N ASP A 158 -0.06 24.76 -2.85
CA ASP A 158 -1.41 25.19 -2.49
C ASP A 158 -1.41 26.01 -1.18
N LEU A 159 -0.61 25.58 -0.21
CA LEU A 159 -0.47 26.26 1.08
C LEU A 159 0.32 27.56 0.96
N TYR A 160 1.45 27.59 0.26
CA TYR A 160 2.26 28.81 0.13
C TYR A 160 1.71 29.80 -0.88
N ALA A 161 0.80 29.39 -1.76
CA ALA A 161 0.01 30.34 -2.53
C ALA A 161 -0.82 31.28 -1.63
N THR A 162 -1.00 30.95 -0.34
CA THR A 162 -1.60 31.85 0.65
C THR A 162 -0.63 32.90 1.19
N ALA A 163 0.68 32.76 0.99
CA ALA A 163 1.65 33.75 1.44
C ALA A 163 1.50 35.04 0.62
N SER A 164 1.50 36.20 1.28
CA SER A 164 1.23 37.47 0.60
C SER A 164 2.33 37.88 -0.39
N ASP A 165 3.54 37.37 -0.22
CA ASP A 165 4.70 37.59 -1.10
C ASP A 165 4.98 36.44 -2.09
N TYR A 166 4.05 35.48 -2.25
CA TYR A 166 4.23 34.36 -3.16
C TYR A 166 4.14 34.77 -4.65
N ASP A 167 5.22 34.50 -5.39
CA ASP A 167 5.24 34.54 -6.86
C ASP A 167 5.75 33.19 -7.40
N PRO A 168 4.96 32.44 -8.18
CA PRO A 168 5.35 31.12 -8.70
C PRO A 168 6.57 31.15 -9.62
N ASN A 169 6.89 32.30 -10.23
CA ASN A 169 8.03 32.45 -11.14
C ASN A 169 9.25 33.07 -10.47
N SER A 170 9.15 33.45 -9.18
CA SER A 170 10.26 34.08 -8.49
C SER A 170 11.37 33.09 -8.12
N LYS A 171 12.62 33.57 -8.13
CA LYS A 171 13.76 32.82 -7.60
C LYS A 171 13.57 32.51 -6.11
N THR A 172 12.89 33.39 -5.37
CA THR A 172 12.57 33.25 -3.95
C THR A 172 11.73 32.01 -3.70
N SER A 173 10.63 31.83 -4.44
CA SER A 173 9.79 30.64 -4.34
C SER A 173 10.60 29.37 -4.61
N HIS A 174 11.31 29.29 -5.74
CA HIS A 174 12.16 28.13 -6.06
C HIS A 174 13.24 27.84 -5.00
N HIS A 175 13.79 28.88 -4.36
CA HIS A 175 14.78 28.73 -3.29
C HIS A 175 14.15 28.21 -2.00
N PHE A 176 12.99 28.75 -1.63
CA PHE A 176 12.20 28.32 -0.48
C PHE A 176 11.91 26.80 -0.51
N PHE A 177 11.44 26.26 -1.64
CA PHE A 177 11.18 24.81 -1.78
C PHE A 177 12.42 23.97 -1.46
N LYS A 178 13.60 24.40 -1.94
CA LYS A 178 14.86 23.71 -1.70
C LYS A 178 15.25 23.75 -0.22
N ILE A 179 15.03 24.89 0.44
CA ILE A 179 15.29 25.07 1.87
C ILE A 179 14.42 24.09 2.69
N ILE A 180 13.10 24.10 2.47
CA ILE A 180 12.16 23.25 3.21
C ILE A 180 12.49 21.77 3.02
N GLN A 181 12.69 21.33 1.77
CA GLN A 181 13.05 19.94 1.47
C GLN A 181 14.34 19.54 2.19
N ASN A 182 15.39 20.34 2.08
CA ASN A 182 16.68 20.01 2.67
C ASN A 182 16.64 20.02 4.20
N LYS A 183 15.92 20.96 4.83
CA LYS A 183 15.71 21.00 6.28
C LYS A 183 14.97 19.75 6.77
N LEU A 184 13.91 19.33 6.09
CA LEU A 184 13.14 18.13 6.45
C LEU A 184 13.97 16.83 6.29
N HIS A 185 14.70 16.70 5.19
CA HIS A 185 15.62 15.58 4.99
C HIS A 185 16.70 15.56 6.08
N TYR A 186 17.35 16.69 6.33
CA TYR A 186 18.42 16.78 7.32
C TYR A 186 17.92 16.47 8.73
N ALA A 187 16.75 16.97 9.11
CA ALA A 187 16.12 16.67 10.38
C ALA A 187 15.74 15.19 10.54
N ALA A 188 15.43 14.50 9.46
CA ALA A 188 15.02 13.10 9.49
C ALA A 188 16.21 12.13 9.60
N HIS A 189 17.32 12.40 8.91
CA HIS A 189 18.44 11.44 8.78
C HIS A 189 19.84 12.07 8.67
N GLY A 190 19.98 13.39 8.83
CA GLY A 190 21.27 14.08 8.95
C GLY A 190 21.92 14.48 7.62
N HIS A 191 21.22 14.36 6.50
CA HIS A 191 21.72 14.72 5.18
C HIS A 191 20.68 15.52 4.40
N THR A 192 21.11 16.38 3.48
CA THR A 192 20.23 16.97 2.46
C THR A 192 19.76 15.91 1.47
N ALA A 193 18.71 16.21 0.69
CA ALA A 193 18.21 15.26 -0.33
C ALA A 193 19.30 14.86 -1.34
N SER A 194 20.15 15.81 -1.75
CA SER A 194 21.24 15.56 -2.70
C SER A 194 22.35 14.71 -2.09
N GLU A 195 22.71 14.96 -0.82
CA GLU A 195 23.71 14.17 -0.09
C GLU A 195 23.27 12.72 0.11
N VAL A 196 22.00 12.48 0.46
CA VAL A 196 21.48 11.11 0.59
C VAL A 196 21.65 10.32 -0.70
N ILE A 197 21.22 10.89 -1.82
CA ILE A 197 21.35 10.22 -3.13
C ILE A 197 22.82 9.95 -3.40
N TYR A 198 23.67 10.97 -3.28
CA TYR A 198 25.08 10.86 -3.61
C TYR A 198 25.82 9.86 -2.72
N LEU A 199 25.53 9.82 -1.42
CA LEU A 199 26.21 8.96 -0.46
C LEU A 199 25.72 7.51 -0.52
N ARG A 200 24.44 7.28 -0.85
CA ARG A 200 23.82 5.95 -0.75
C ARG A 200 23.69 5.21 -2.06
N VAL A 201 23.69 5.90 -3.20
CA VAL A 201 23.65 5.23 -4.51
C VAL A 201 24.96 4.49 -4.80
N ASP A 202 24.82 3.22 -5.14
CA ASP A 202 25.94 2.28 -5.23
C ASP A 202 25.56 1.08 -6.11
N SER A 203 26.22 0.94 -7.26
CA SER A 203 25.93 -0.12 -8.24
C SER A 203 26.28 -1.53 -7.79
N ASP A 204 27.07 -1.68 -6.73
CA ASP A 204 27.42 -2.99 -6.16
C ASP A 204 26.42 -3.47 -5.10
N LYS A 205 25.54 -2.59 -4.64
CA LYS A 205 24.45 -2.97 -3.72
C LYS A 205 23.24 -3.50 -4.48
N PRO A 206 22.43 -4.36 -3.83
CA PRO A 206 21.10 -4.71 -4.34
C PRO A 206 20.32 -3.45 -4.71
N PHE A 207 19.67 -3.49 -5.88
CA PHE A 207 18.85 -2.39 -6.38
C PHE A 207 19.56 -1.02 -6.43
N ALA A 208 20.87 -1.00 -6.68
CA ALA A 208 21.70 0.21 -6.67
C ALA A 208 21.69 0.99 -5.33
N GLY A 209 21.35 0.33 -4.22
CA GLY A 209 21.20 0.94 -2.90
C GLY A 209 19.79 1.47 -2.58
N LEU A 210 18.84 1.35 -3.51
CA LEU A 210 17.45 1.75 -3.24
C LEU A 210 16.78 0.76 -2.28
N SER A 211 16.03 1.31 -1.32
CA SER A 211 15.23 0.57 -0.34
C SER A 211 13.72 0.63 -0.65
N ASN A 212 13.27 1.67 -1.37
CA ASN A 212 11.85 1.84 -1.73
C ASN A 212 11.75 2.15 -3.24
N PHE A 213 11.01 1.34 -3.99
CA PHE A 213 10.72 1.53 -5.42
C PHE A 213 9.52 0.69 -5.83
N LYS A 214 8.93 1.00 -6.98
CA LYS A 214 7.77 0.28 -7.51
C LYS A 214 8.19 -0.94 -8.35
N GLY A 215 7.44 -2.02 -8.24
CA GLY A 215 7.67 -3.24 -9.01
C GLY A 215 8.90 -4.03 -8.54
N ASN A 216 9.38 -4.94 -9.38
CA ASN A 216 10.42 -5.91 -9.00
C ASN A 216 11.86 -5.37 -9.18
N GLN A 217 12.03 -4.26 -9.90
CA GLN A 217 13.32 -3.65 -10.19
C GLN A 217 13.16 -2.14 -10.26
N PRO A 218 14.09 -1.36 -9.67
CA PRO A 218 14.02 0.10 -9.74
C PRO A 218 14.22 0.61 -11.16
N ILE A 219 13.66 1.78 -11.45
CA ILE A 219 13.91 2.55 -12.68
C ILE A 219 14.91 3.70 -12.43
N GLN A 220 15.52 4.23 -13.49
CA GLN A 220 16.52 5.30 -13.38
C GLN A 220 15.95 6.56 -12.69
N ALA A 221 14.69 6.89 -12.98
CA ALA A 221 14.02 8.01 -12.35
C ALA A 221 13.92 7.84 -10.83
N GLU A 222 13.70 6.62 -10.34
CA GLU A 222 13.64 6.32 -8.90
C GLU A 222 15.00 6.45 -8.23
N ALA A 223 16.09 6.17 -8.94
CA ALA A 223 17.45 6.37 -8.44
C ALA A 223 17.80 7.85 -8.19
N MET A 224 17.01 8.79 -8.74
CA MET A 224 17.19 10.23 -8.54
C MET A 224 16.34 10.79 -7.38
N ILE A 225 15.58 9.95 -6.68
CA ILE A 225 14.67 10.37 -5.62
C ILE A 225 15.29 10.04 -4.27
N ALA A 226 15.48 11.03 -3.39
CA ALA A 226 16.21 10.85 -2.14
C ALA A 226 15.50 9.92 -1.17
N LYS A 227 14.16 10.01 -1.08
CA LYS A 227 13.35 9.17 -0.18
C LYS A 227 13.52 7.66 -0.45
N ASN A 228 13.87 7.29 -1.68
CA ASN A 228 14.00 5.90 -2.08
C ASN A 228 15.22 5.20 -1.49
N TYR A 229 16.17 5.96 -0.92
CA TYR A 229 17.35 5.46 -0.22
C TYR A 229 17.20 5.46 1.32
N LEU A 230 16.01 5.82 1.83
CA LEU A 230 15.76 5.88 3.27
C LEU A 230 15.31 4.51 3.80
N SER A 231 15.81 4.16 4.98
CA SER A 231 15.30 3.03 5.74
C SER A 231 13.85 3.27 6.16
N GLY A 232 13.10 2.21 6.49
CA GLY A 232 11.72 2.34 6.96
C GLY A 232 11.57 3.25 8.19
N LYS A 233 12.57 3.29 9.08
CA LYS A 233 12.58 4.21 10.24
C LYS A 233 12.77 5.66 9.81
N GLU A 234 13.76 5.93 8.95
CA GLU A 234 14.02 7.29 8.44
C GLU A 234 12.84 7.83 7.63
N LEU A 235 12.24 6.98 6.79
CA LEU A 235 11.07 7.35 6.00
C LEU A 235 9.88 7.69 6.91
N ARG A 236 9.58 6.88 7.92
CA ARG A 236 8.52 7.20 8.90
C ARG A 236 8.77 8.50 9.64
N VAL A 237 10.02 8.78 10.01
CA VAL A 237 10.39 10.06 10.64
C VAL A 237 10.16 11.22 9.67
N LEU A 238 10.64 11.11 8.42
CA LEU A 238 10.44 12.13 7.39
C LEU A 238 8.95 12.40 7.17
N ASN A 239 8.15 11.35 7.00
CA ASN A 239 6.72 11.46 6.72
C ASN A 239 5.97 12.13 7.89
N ASN A 240 6.35 11.84 9.14
CA ASN A 240 5.76 12.49 10.31
C ASN A 240 6.18 13.97 10.43
N LEU A 241 7.42 14.32 10.09
CA LEU A 241 7.87 15.72 10.09
C LEU A 241 7.15 16.55 9.01
N VAL A 242 7.01 15.98 7.82
CA VAL A 242 6.23 16.59 6.72
C VAL A 242 4.79 16.81 7.16
N ALA A 243 4.14 15.80 7.75
CA ALA A 243 2.76 15.93 8.23
C ALA A 243 2.62 17.02 9.31
N ALA A 244 3.48 17.02 10.34
CA ALA A 244 3.44 18.02 11.41
C ALA A 244 3.60 19.45 10.89
N TYR A 245 4.49 19.65 9.91
CA TYR A 245 4.71 20.96 9.31
C TYR A 245 3.47 21.45 8.54
N PHE A 246 2.87 20.59 7.72
CA PHE A 246 1.67 20.95 6.97
C PHE A 246 0.45 21.17 7.85
N ASP A 247 0.25 20.32 8.87
CA ASP A 247 -0.90 20.45 9.76
C ASP A 247 -0.86 21.81 10.50
N LEU A 248 0.33 22.29 10.87
CA LEU A 248 0.49 23.60 11.50
C LEU A 248 0.23 24.75 10.53
N ALA A 249 0.79 24.67 9.32
CA ALA A 249 0.57 25.69 8.33
C ALA A 249 -0.90 25.75 7.84
N GLU A 250 -1.58 24.60 7.79
CA GLU A 250 -3.03 24.54 7.53
C GLU A 250 -3.84 25.24 8.64
N ILE A 251 -3.44 25.10 9.91
CA ILE A 251 -4.05 25.85 11.02
C ILE A 251 -3.87 27.36 10.80
N ASN A 252 -2.67 27.83 10.47
CA ASN A 252 -2.44 29.26 10.22
C ASN A 252 -3.31 29.79 9.06
N ALA A 253 -3.46 28.99 7.99
CA ALA A 253 -4.32 29.34 6.87
C ALA A 253 -5.82 29.38 7.25
N ILE A 254 -6.30 28.40 8.05
CA ILE A 254 -7.67 28.38 8.57
C ILE A 254 -7.95 29.58 9.48
N GLU A 255 -6.96 29.98 10.27
CA GLU A 255 -7.03 31.15 11.17
C GLU A 255 -6.80 32.49 10.43
N GLU A 256 -6.69 32.47 9.10
CA GLU A 256 -6.49 33.65 8.24
C GLU A 256 -5.28 34.50 8.67
N ARG A 257 -4.24 33.86 9.22
CA ARG A 257 -3.01 34.56 9.59
C ARG A 257 -2.24 34.92 8.32
N GLU A 258 -1.94 36.21 8.18
CA GLU A 258 -1.07 36.68 7.12
C GLU A 258 0.36 36.18 7.37
N MET A 259 0.91 35.48 6.37
CA MET A 259 2.22 34.83 6.44
C MET A 259 3.06 35.23 5.23
N LEU A 260 4.34 35.52 5.45
CA LEU A 260 5.35 35.62 4.39
C LEU A 260 6.04 34.27 4.18
N MET A 261 6.66 34.09 3.01
CA MET A 261 7.45 32.89 2.71
C MET A 261 8.56 32.65 3.75
N THR A 262 9.14 33.70 4.32
CA THR A 262 10.14 33.58 5.40
C THR A 262 9.56 33.05 6.71
N ASP A 263 8.33 33.43 7.05
CA ASP A 263 7.66 33.02 8.29
C ASP A 263 7.44 31.51 8.30
N TYR A 264 7.11 30.94 7.16
CA TYR A 264 6.99 29.50 6.98
C TYR A 264 8.32 28.74 7.13
N VAL A 265 9.47 29.34 6.81
CA VAL A 265 10.78 28.73 7.10
C VAL A 265 11.06 28.78 8.61
N HIS A 266 10.79 29.92 9.24
CA HIS A 266 10.96 30.08 10.69
C HIS A 266 10.08 29.12 11.49
N GLU A 267 8.85 28.90 11.04
CA GLU A 267 7.94 27.94 11.64
C GLU A 267 8.48 26.50 11.55
N LEU A 268 9.01 26.10 10.40
CA LEU A 268 9.67 24.81 10.28
C LEU A 268 10.84 24.70 11.26
N ASP A 269 11.68 25.73 11.36
CA ASP A 269 12.82 25.73 12.29
C ASP A 269 12.37 25.62 13.75
N ASN A 270 11.25 26.24 14.12
CA ASN A 270 10.65 26.11 15.46
C ASN A 270 10.15 24.69 15.73
N ILE A 271 9.45 24.05 14.79
CA ILE A 271 9.00 22.66 14.91
C ILE A 271 10.20 21.72 15.09
N LEU A 272 11.22 21.87 14.24
CA LEU A 272 12.40 21.02 14.30
C LEU A 272 13.20 21.22 15.60
N SER A 273 13.33 22.48 16.05
CA SER A 273 14.03 22.80 17.31
C SER A 273 13.30 22.29 18.54
N SER A 274 11.96 22.40 18.59
CA SER A 274 11.15 21.92 19.72
C SER A 274 11.31 20.41 19.94
N THR A 275 11.62 19.66 18.87
CA THR A 275 11.87 18.22 18.92
C THR A 275 13.36 17.85 19.09
N LYS A 276 14.21 18.81 19.43
CA LYS A 276 15.67 18.67 19.62
C LYS A 276 16.40 18.11 18.40
N ARG A 277 15.88 18.36 17.19
CA ARG A 277 16.53 17.95 15.94
C ARG A 277 17.58 18.97 15.54
N LYS A 278 18.63 18.50 14.87
CA LYS A 278 19.65 19.38 14.30
C LYS A 278 19.05 20.15 13.13
N LEU A 279 19.15 21.47 13.18
CA LEU A 279 18.79 22.33 12.06
C LEU A 279 19.89 22.28 11.01
N LEU A 280 19.47 22.37 9.74
CA LEU A 280 20.38 22.65 8.65
C LEU A 280 20.63 24.16 8.59
N ASP A 281 21.88 24.55 8.83
CA ASP A 281 22.37 25.94 8.86
C ASP A 281 23.09 26.37 7.57
N ASN A 282 23.29 25.43 6.63
CA ASN A 282 23.97 25.65 5.36
C ASN A 282 23.25 24.95 4.19
N ALA A 283 23.77 25.10 2.97
CA ALA A 283 23.13 24.51 1.78
C ALA A 283 23.40 23.00 1.57
N GLY A 284 24.15 22.37 2.47
CA GLY A 284 24.76 21.06 2.26
C GLY A 284 26.07 21.14 1.45
N THR A 285 26.72 19.99 1.31
CA THR A 285 28.03 19.86 0.65
C THR A 285 27.94 19.36 -0.80
N ILE A 286 26.82 18.73 -1.18
CA ILE A 286 26.64 18.11 -2.49
C ILE A 286 25.55 18.84 -3.29
N SER A 287 25.88 19.23 -4.52
CA SER A 287 24.92 19.84 -5.44
C SER A 287 23.94 18.82 -6.03
N ALA A 288 22.74 19.29 -6.38
CA ALA A 288 21.72 18.44 -7.02
C ALA A 288 22.19 17.85 -8.36
N ASN A 289 23.01 18.58 -9.11
CA ASN A 289 23.58 18.08 -10.37
C ASN A 289 24.59 16.96 -10.12
N ALA A 290 25.48 17.13 -9.13
CA ALA A 290 26.45 16.09 -8.78
C ALA A 290 25.75 14.80 -8.30
N ALA A 291 24.70 14.93 -7.48
CA ALA A 291 23.87 13.81 -7.04
C ALA A 291 23.19 13.08 -8.22
N LYS A 292 22.56 13.82 -9.13
CA LYS A 292 21.89 13.25 -10.31
C LYS A 292 22.87 12.55 -11.24
N GLU A 293 24.02 13.14 -11.53
CA GLU A 293 25.01 12.53 -12.42
C GLU A 293 25.60 11.25 -11.82
N LYS A 294 25.92 11.25 -10.52
CA LYS A 294 26.33 10.01 -9.82
C LYS A 294 25.23 8.95 -9.89
N ALA A 295 23.98 9.31 -9.59
CA ALA A 295 22.86 8.37 -9.62
C ALA A 295 22.65 7.73 -11.00
N LYS A 296 22.72 8.53 -12.08
CA LYS A 296 22.63 8.00 -13.45
C LYS A 296 23.76 7.01 -13.74
N LYS A 297 24.99 7.36 -13.36
CA LYS A 297 26.18 6.54 -13.61
C LYS A 297 26.10 5.20 -12.87
N GLU A 298 25.85 5.23 -11.56
CA GLU A 298 25.73 4.02 -10.74
C GLU A 298 24.55 3.15 -11.20
N TYR A 299 23.40 3.74 -11.48
CA TYR A 299 22.26 2.97 -11.95
C TYR A 299 22.52 2.28 -13.31
N LYS A 300 23.22 2.96 -14.24
CA LYS A 300 23.63 2.35 -15.50
C LYS A 300 24.57 1.16 -15.28
N GLN A 301 25.52 1.28 -14.35
CA GLN A 301 26.42 0.19 -13.97
C GLN A 301 25.66 -0.97 -13.32
N TYR A 302 24.73 -0.69 -12.40
CA TYR A 302 23.86 -1.69 -11.77
C TYR A 302 23.06 -2.49 -12.81
N LYS A 303 22.46 -1.80 -13.78
CA LYS A 303 21.70 -2.46 -14.86
C LYS A 303 22.58 -3.37 -15.72
N ALA A 304 23.77 -2.91 -16.09
CA ALA A 304 24.73 -3.71 -16.84
C ALA A 304 25.11 -4.99 -16.08
N LYS A 305 25.42 -4.88 -14.77
CA LYS A 305 25.74 -6.02 -13.91
C LYS A 305 24.56 -6.99 -13.75
N THR A 306 23.33 -6.46 -13.66
CA THR A 306 22.12 -7.27 -13.48
C THR A 306 21.75 -8.04 -14.75
N LEU A 307 21.85 -7.42 -15.92
CA LEU A 307 21.67 -8.09 -17.22
C LEU A 307 22.65 -9.26 -17.37
N ASP A 308 23.93 -9.00 -17.08
CA ASP A 308 24.99 -10.01 -17.15
C ASP A 308 24.75 -11.19 -16.19
N LYS A 309 24.17 -10.93 -15.01
CA LYS A 309 23.76 -11.98 -14.06
C LYS A 309 22.56 -12.80 -14.56
N VAL A 310 21.54 -12.15 -15.11
CA VAL A 310 20.36 -12.84 -15.67
C VAL A 310 20.76 -13.73 -16.84
N GLU A 311 21.63 -13.25 -17.73
CA GLU A 311 22.18 -14.06 -18.83
C GLU A 311 23.00 -15.25 -18.30
N LYS A 312 23.85 -15.05 -17.29
CA LYS A 312 24.60 -16.14 -16.64
C LYS A 312 23.69 -17.17 -15.97
N ASP A 313 22.63 -16.72 -15.29
CA ASP A 313 21.68 -17.61 -14.62
C ASP A 313 20.83 -18.38 -15.64
N TYR A 314 20.43 -17.74 -16.75
CA TYR A 314 19.78 -18.40 -17.88
C TYR A 314 20.68 -19.47 -18.52
N LEU A 315 21.95 -19.16 -18.78
CA LEU A 315 22.92 -20.11 -19.32
C LEU A 315 23.17 -21.30 -18.37
N LYS A 316 23.19 -21.08 -17.04
CA LYS A 316 23.26 -22.17 -16.06
C LYS A 316 22.02 -23.07 -16.10
N ILE A 317 20.83 -22.49 -16.25
CA ILE A 317 19.59 -23.26 -16.38
C ILE A 317 19.65 -24.13 -17.64
N LEU A 318 20.03 -23.56 -18.80
CA LEU A 318 20.20 -24.30 -20.04
C LEU A 318 21.21 -25.44 -19.90
N ALA A 319 22.38 -25.19 -19.30
CA ALA A 319 23.38 -26.22 -19.06
C ALA A 319 22.90 -27.34 -18.12
N THR A 320 22.01 -27.00 -17.18
CA THR A 320 21.40 -27.98 -16.25
C THR A 320 20.36 -28.84 -16.97
N LEU A 321 19.52 -28.23 -17.80
CA LEU A 321 18.53 -28.91 -18.63
C LEU A 321 19.19 -29.83 -19.67
N GLU A 322 20.28 -29.39 -20.31
CA GLU A 322 21.06 -30.23 -21.23
C GLU A 322 21.68 -31.45 -20.53
N LYS A 323 22.17 -31.27 -19.30
CA LYS A 323 22.70 -32.39 -18.49
C LYS A 323 21.59 -33.36 -18.07
N GLN A 324 20.38 -32.87 -17.78
CA GLN A 324 19.21 -33.72 -17.52
C GLN A 324 18.81 -34.49 -18.78
N ALA A 325 18.67 -33.82 -19.93
CA ALA A 325 18.33 -34.45 -21.20
C ALA A 325 19.36 -35.53 -21.62
N LYS A 326 20.67 -35.28 -21.42
CA LYS A 326 21.73 -36.27 -21.66
C LYS A 326 21.71 -37.45 -20.67
N ARG A 327 21.21 -37.26 -19.46
CA ARG A 327 21.03 -38.34 -18.47
C ARG A 327 19.80 -39.18 -18.79
N GLU A 328 18.74 -38.57 -19.28
CA GLU A 328 17.52 -39.26 -19.71
C GLU A 328 17.73 -40.03 -21.02
N SER A 329 18.49 -39.48 -21.97
CA SER A 329 18.83 -40.19 -23.22
C SER A 329 19.78 -41.39 -23.01
N ARG A 330 20.55 -41.41 -21.92
CA ARG A 330 21.38 -42.57 -21.51
C ARG A 330 20.63 -43.63 -20.71
N LYS A 331 19.39 -43.37 -20.33
CA LYS A 331 18.51 -44.32 -19.60
C LYS A 331 17.50 -45.04 -20.51
N LYS A 332 17.40 -44.64 -21.78
CA LYS A 332 16.71 -45.38 -22.85
C LYS A 332 17.69 -46.29 -23.57
#